data_AF-Q984J2-F1
#
_entry.id   AF-Q984J2-F1
#
_cell.length_a   1.000
_cell.length_b   1.000
_cell.length_c   1.000
_cell.angle_alpha   90.00
_cell.angle_beta   90.00
_cell.angle_gamma   90.00
#
_symmetry.space_group_name_H-M   'P 1'
#
loop_
_entity.id
_entity.type
_entity.pdbx_description
1 polymer ?
#
loop_
_entity_poly.entity_id
_entity_poly.type
_entity_poly.pdbx_seq_one_letter_code
_entity_poly.pdbx_strand_id
1 'polypeptide(L)'
;MRITEMADRVSRTGIGKLAGASHQLHTLNTNERDNSAMAETSIEWTDATWNPVAGCTILTAGCTNCYAMRMAARLEAMGTEKYQGLTRKTGGRAKWTGKVVTDPKSLAIPATWSKPRRVFVNSMSDLFHVDVPADFIRQVWTVMEETPRHTYQILTKRPEVMASVLTRGEFPVLSNVWLGTSVEDSRVLSRLDDLRRVPASIRFVSLEPLIGSVAGANLTDINWAIVGGESGPGARDMDPRWVDEIEAMCRRSGTAFFFKQWGGRNKKATGRTLNGRTYDEMPAAI
;
A
#
# COMPACT_ATOMS: atom_id res chain seq x y z
N MET A 1 71.10 -8.66 -24.78
CA MET A 1 70.18 -7.60 -24.32
C MET A 1 70.07 -7.75 -22.80
N ARG A 2 70.34 -6.66 -22.07
CA ARG A 2 70.74 -6.55 -20.63
C ARG A 2 69.77 -7.25 -19.67
N ILE A 3 70.22 -8.09 -18.73
CA ILE A 3 70.88 -7.84 -17.42
C ILE A 3 69.97 -7.10 -16.42
N THR A 4 69.68 -7.85 -15.36
CA THR A 4 68.95 -7.60 -14.12
C THR A 4 69.67 -6.65 -13.15
N GLU A 5 68.85 -5.99 -12.33
CA GLU A 5 69.05 -5.68 -10.90
C GLU A 5 70.00 -4.55 -10.39
N MET A 6 69.44 -3.89 -9.36
CA MET A 6 70.03 -3.40 -8.10
C MET A 6 70.72 -2.02 -8.03
N ALA A 7 69.95 -1.10 -7.42
CA ALA A 7 70.16 -0.49 -6.10
C ALA A 7 71.22 0.61 -5.85
N ASP A 8 70.79 1.51 -4.96
CA ASP A 8 71.49 2.42 -4.05
C ASP A 8 72.04 3.78 -4.52
N ARG A 9 71.43 4.86 -3.99
CA ARG A 9 72.07 5.77 -3.01
C ARG A 9 71.15 6.90 -2.50
N VAL A 10 70.97 6.92 -1.16
CA VAL A 10 71.27 8.02 -0.20
C VAL A 10 70.63 9.42 -0.42
N SER A 11 69.82 9.91 0.55
CA SER A 11 70.22 11.01 1.48
C SER A 11 69.04 11.71 2.20
N ARG A 12 69.04 11.57 3.55
CA ARG A 12 68.88 12.57 4.63
C ARG A 12 67.84 13.71 4.53
N THR A 13 66.96 13.74 5.54
CA THR A 13 66.76 14.75 6.63
C THR A 13 65.31 14.59 7.14
N GLY A 14 64.91 14.65 8.40
CA GLY A 14 65.55 14.77 9.71
C GLY A 14 64.42 14.73 10.78
N ILE A 15 64.69 14.05 11.90
CA ILE A 15 64.25 14.29 13.29
C ILE A 15 62.78 14.67 13.59
N GLY A 16 62.10 13.80 14.34
CA GLY A 16 60.93 14.14 15.15
C GLY A 16 60.35 12.93 15.90
N LYS A 17 60.84 12.66 17.12
CA LYS A 17 60.21 11.75 18.08
C LYS A 17 58.83 12.30 18.47
N LEU A 18 57.82 11.44 18.65
CA LEU A 18 56.95 11.40 19.84
C LEU A 18 55.88 10.28 19.75
N ALA A 19 55.88 9.46 20.82
CA ALA A 19 54.75 8.84 21.52
C ALA A 19 53.77 7.91 20.77
N GLY A 20 53.53 6.75 21.40
CA GLY A 20 52.74 5.65 20.86
C GLY A 20 51.24 5.91 20.73
N ALA A 21 50.61 5.10 19.89
CA ALA A 21 49.21 4.77 19.98
C ALA A 21 48.97 3.41 19.31
N SER A 22 48.08 2.65 19.92
CA SER A 22 47.75 1.26 19.68
C SER A 22 47.35 0.93 18.24
N HIS A 23 47.69 -0.28 17.84
CA HIS A 23 47.26 -0.94 16.62
C HIS A 23 45.73 -1.12 16.64
N GLN A 24 45.00 -0.42 15.77
CA GLN A 24 43.64 -0.79 15.39
C GLN A 24 43.62 -1.05 13.88
N LEU A 25 43.43 -2.32 13.54
CA LEU A 25 43.15 -2.80 12.19
C LEU A 25 41.84 -2.18 11.70
N HIS A 26 41.92 -1.32 10.70
CA HIS A 26 40.77 -0.92 9.88
C HIS A 26 40.37 -2.11 8.99
N THR A 27 39.32 -2.81 9.37
CA THR A 27 38.56 -3.65 8.45
C THR A 27 37.64 -2.75 7.66
N LEU A 28 37.91 -2.61 6.36
CA LEU A 28 37.04 -1.93 5.40
C LEU A 28 35.73 -2.72 5.30
N ASN A 29 34.68 -2.22 5.96
CA ASN A 29 33.34 -2.76 5.82
C ASN A 29 32.76 -2.27 4.49
N THR A 30 32.67 -3.16 3.51
CA THR A 30 32.00 -2.91 2.23
C THR A 30 30.52 -2.67 2.48
N ASN A 31 30.07 -1.43 2.27
CA ASN A 31 28.66 -1.05 2.28
C ASN A 31 27.87 -1.92 1.28
N GLU A 32 27.17 -2.92 1.79
CA GLU A 32 25.99 -3.48 1.13
C GLU A 32 24.94 -2.37 1.05
N ARG A 33 24.62 -1.96 -0.18
CA ARG A 33 23.49 -1.05 -0.42
C ARG A 33 22.22 -1.83 -0.23
N ASP A 34 21.62 -1.66 0.94
CA ASP A 34 20.29 -2.11 1.29
C ASP A 34 19.27 -1.61 0.24
N ASN A 35 18.60 -2.55 -0.43
CA ASN A 35 17.66 -2.30 -1.52
C ASN A 35 16.25 -1.96 -0.97
N SER A 36 16.17 -1.34 0.22
CA SER A 36 14.96 -1.16 1.03
C SER A 36 14.11 0.08 0.68
N ALA A 37 14.49 0.84 -0.35
CA ALA A 37 13.91 2.17 -0.62
C ALA A 37 12.44 2.20 -1.11
N MET A 38 11.75 1.06 -1.23
CA MET A 38 10.37 1.00 -1.74
C MET A 38 9.33 0.53 -0.71
N ALA A 39 9.72 0.19 0.51
CA ALA A 39 8.80 -0.37 1.49
C ALA A 39 8.04 0.70 2.30
N GLU A 40 8.58 1.90 2.51
CA GLU A 40 7.96 2.93 3.34
C GLU A 40 6.91 3.75 2.56
N THR A 41 5.75 4.01 3.18
CA THR A 41 4.59 4.64 2.53
C THR A 41 4.13 5.89 3.25
N SER A 42 3.55 6.83 2.50
CA SER A 42 2.93 8.06 3.01
C SER A 42 1.41 7.92 3.23
N ILE A 43 0.93 6.67 3.27
CA ILE A 43 -0.47 6.33 3.53
C ILE A 43 -0.61 6.19 5.05
N GLU A 44 -1.44 7.05 5.63
CA GLU A 44 -1.41 7.37 7.05
C GLU A 44 -1.82 6.21 7.98
N TRP A 45 -2.40 5.14 7.43
CA TRP A 45 -2.91 3.99 8.17
C TRP A 45 -2.11 2.69 7.99
N THR A 46 -1.02 2.71 7.21
CA THR A 46 -0.16 1.54 6.94
C THR A 46 1.32 1.89 7.05
N ASP A 47 2.16 0.92 7.43
CA ASP A 47 3.59 1.11 7.61
C ASP A 47 4.37 0.78 6.32
N ALA A 48 3.82 -0.11 5.48
CA ALA A 48 4.40 -0.49 4.21
C ALA A 48 3.38 -0.78 3.10
N THR A 49 3.85 -0.91 1.86
CA THR A 49 3.04 -1.44 0.74
C THR A 49 3.71 -2.64 0.11
N TRP A 50 2.89 -3.61 -0.32
CA TRP A 50 3.34 -4.81 -1.04
C TRP A 50 2.47 -4.98 -2.28
N ASN A 51 3.07 -4.98 -3.48
CA ASN A 51 2.32 -4.95 -4.75
C ASN A 51 2.64 -6.18 -5.63
N PRO A 52 2.07 -7.35 -5.31
CA PRO A 52 2.25 -8.57 -6.10
C PRO A 52 1.46 -8.61 -7.41
N VAL A 53 0.59 -7.63 -7.64
CA VAL A 53 -0.11 -7.43 -8.91
C VAL A 53 0.14 -5.99 -9.35
N ALA A 54 0.21 -5.74 -10.65
CA ALA A 54 0.26 -4.42 -11.26
C ALA A 54 -0.83 -4.30 -12.33
N GLY A 55 -1.44 -3.12 -12.44
CA GLY A 55 -2.50 -2.85 -13.40
C GLY A 55 -3.89 -3.06 -12.81
N CYS A 56 -4.90 -2.54 -13.52
CA CYS A 56 -6.29 -2.57 -13.11
C CYS A 56 -7.19 -2.18 -14.29
N THR A 57 -8.51 -2.20 -14.06
CA THR A 57 -9.53 -1.60 -14.93
C THR A 57 -10.32 -0.53 -14.17
N ILE A 58 -10.81 0.48 -14.89
CA ILE A 58 -11.73 1.47 -14.32
C ILE A 58 -13.08 0.78 -14.11
N LEU A 59 -13.53 0.72 -12.86
CA LEU A 59 -14.78 0.04 -12.49
C LEU A 59 -15.94 1.02 -12.26
N THR A 60 -15.72 2.04 -11.43
CA THR A 60 -16.76 3.00 -11.01
C THR A 60 -16.25 4.43 -10.99
N ALA A 61 -17.11 5.39 -10.66
CA ALA A 61 -16.81 6.82 -10.67
C ALA A 61 -15.61 7.20 -9.79
N GLY A 62 -15.36 6.47 -8.69
CA GLY A 62 -14.20 6.63 -7.83
C GLY A 62 -12.86 6.38 -8.52
N CYS A 63 -12.83 5.62 -9.63
CA CYS A 63 -11.60 5.31 -10.37
C CYS A 63 -11.15 6.42 -11.35
N THR A 64 -12.00 7.43 -11.60
CA THR A 64 -11.78 8.42 -12.67
C THR A 64 -10.48 9.21 -12.51
N ASN A 65 -10.10 9.56 -11.28
CA ASN A 65 -8.86 10.28 -10.94
C ASN A 65 -7.86 9.42 -10.17
N CYS A 66 -7.92 8.09 -10.33
CA CYS A 66 -7.07 7.14 -9.62
C CYS A 66 -5.57 7.52 -9.74
N TYR A 67 -4.92 7.74 -8.60
CA TYR A 67 -3.50 8.12 -8.55
C TYR A 67 -2.58 7.04 -9.12
N ALA A 68 -3.00 5.77 -9.02
CA ALA A 68 -2.20 4.64 -9.46
C ALA A 68 -1.98 4.65 -10.97
N MET A 69 -2.88 5.22 -11.77
CA MET A 69 -2.65 5.40 -13.22
C MET A 69 -1.46 6.33 -13.49
N ARG A 70 -1.35 7.44 -12.75
CA ARG A 70 -0.24 8.40 -12.91
C ARG A 70 1.07 7.80 -12.42
N MET A 71 1.03 7.09 -11.31
CA MET A 71 2.22 6.47 -10.73
C MET A 71 2.70 5.28 -11.56
N ALA A 72 1.80 4.45 -12.12
CA ALA A 72 2.17 3.39 -13.05
C ALA A 72 2.85 3.94 -14.32
N ALA A 73 2.31 4.99 -14.93
CA ALA A 73 2.94 5.65 -16.07
C ALA A 73 4.34 6.19 -15.75
N ARG A 74 4.54 6.70 -14.53
CA ARG A 74 5.86 7.15 -14.05
C ARG A 74 6.82 5.96 -13.89
N LEU A 75 6.38 4.87 -13.29
CA LEU A 75 7.20 3.67 -13.06
C LEU A 75 7.57 2.97 -14.38
N GLU A 76 6.67 2.98 -15.36
CA GLU A 76 6.93 2.57 -16.75
C GLU A 76 8.03 3.44 -17.38
N ALA A 77 7.92 4.77 -17.29
CA ALA A 77 8.93 5.70 -17.80
C ALA A 77 10.29 5.56 -17.09
N MET A 78 10.30 5.05 -15.85
CA MET A 78 11.52 4.71 -15.10
C MET A 78 12.08 3.32 -15.43
N GLY A 79 11.45 2.56 -16.34
CA GLY A 79 11.91 1.24 -16.77
C GLY A 79 11.50 0.08 -15.88
N THR A 80 10.51 0.24 -14.99
CA THR A 80 10.07 -0.86 -14.12
C THR A 80 9.26 -1.88 -14.92
N GLU A 81 9.82 -3.09 -15.08
CA GLU A 81 9.32 -4.17 -15.95
C GLU A 81 7.81 -4.44 -15.80
N LYS A 82 7.31 -4.66 -14.57
CA LYS A 82 5.90 -5.02 -14.34
C LYS A 82 4.90 -3.92 -14.69
N TYR A 83 5.34 -2.67 -14.88
CA TYR A 83 4.46 -1.55 -15.22
C TYR A 83 4.39 -1.26 -16.74
N GLN A 84 5.12 -2.02 -17.56
CA GLN A 84 5.16 -1.84 -19.02
C GLN A 84 3.80 -2.14 -19.69
N GLY A 85 3.28 -1.16 -20.42
CA GLY A 85 2.03 -1.23 -21.18
C GLY A 85 0.76 -1.25 -20.32
N LEU A 86 0.87 -0.92 -19.03
CA LEU A 86 -0.31 -0.89 -18.13
C LEU A 86 -1.14 0.37 -18.32
N THR A 87 -0.55 1.44 -18.83
CA THR A 87 -1.23 2.71 -19.03
C THR A 87 -1.13 3.20 -20.46
N ARG A 88 -2.12 3.99 -20.88
CA ARG A 88 -2.10 4.77 -22.12
C ARG A 88 -2.46 6.21 -21.82
N LYS A 89 -2.01 7.15 -22.66
CA LYS A 89 -2.36 8.56 -22.54
C LYS A 89 -3.64 8.86 -23.31
N THR A 90 -4.65 9.40 -22.62
CA THR A 90 -5.91 9.85 -23.23
C THR A 90 -6.36 11.15 -22.59
N GLY A 91 -6.65 12.18 -23.39
CA GLY A 91 -7.04 13.50 -22.87
C GLY A 91 -6.01 14.09 -21.90
N GLY A 92 -4.72 13.93 -22.21
CA GLY A 92 -3.62 14.41 -21.36
C GLY A 92 -3.37 13.61 -20.08
N ARG A 93 -4.16 12.58 -19.78
CA ARG A 93 -4.08 11.80 -18.53
C ARG A 93 -3.68 10.35 -18.80
N ALA A 94 -2.90 9.78 -17.89
CA ALA A 94 -2.67 8.34 -17.86
C ALA A 94 -3.97 7.61 -17.50
N LYS A 95 -4.29 6.57 -18.26
CA LYS A 95 -5.45 5.71 -18.08
C LYS A 95 -5.04 4.26 -18.18
N TRP A 96 -5.63 3.41 -17.33
CA TRP A 96 -5.41 1.97 -17.42
C TRP A 96 -5.76 1.43 -18.81
N THR A 97 -4.94 0.51 -19.32
CA THR A 97 -5.24 -0.24 -20.55
C THR A 97 -6.20 -1.40 -20.30
N GLY A 98 -6.35 -1.80 -19.03
CA GLY A 98 -7.05 -3.02 -18.61
C GLY A 98 -6.12 -4.22 -18.45
N LYS A 99 -4.85 -4.10 -18.87
CA LYS A 99 -3.84 -5.13 -18.65
C LYS A 99 -3.55 -5.28 -17.16
N VAL A 100 -3.47 -6.54 -16.72
CA VAL A 100 -3.05 -6.93 -15.37
C VAL A 100 -1.84 -7.85 -15.47
N VAL A 101 -0.88 -7.66 -14.56
CA VAL A 101 0.36 -8.42 -14.49
C VAL A 101 0.57 -8.90 -13.06
N THR A 102 0.83 -10.19 -12.89
CA THR A 102 1.28 -10.77 -11.62
C THR A 102 2.81 -10.64 -11.52
N ASP A 103 3.32 -10.46 -10.30
CA ASP A 103 4.75 -10.29 -10.03
C ASP A 103 5.24 -11.34 -9.02
N PRO A 104 5.52 -12.58 -9.45
CA PRO A 104 6.00 -13.65 -8.58
C PRO A 104 7.28 -13.30 -7.82
N LYS A 105 8.15 -12.46 -8.40
CA LYS A 105 9.40 -12.02 -7.76
C LYS A 105 9.12 -11.27 -6.45
N SER A 106 8.00 -10.56 -6.37
CA SER A 106 7.61 -9.81 -5.17
C SER A 106 7.11 -10.68 -4.01
N LEU A 107 6.81 -11.96 -4.23
CA LEU A 107 6.29 -12.86 -3.19
C LEU A 107 7.29 -13.06 -2.05
N ALA A 108 8.59 -12.96 -2.34
CA ALA A 108 9.64 -13.08 -1.32
C ALA A 108 9.76 -11.85 -0.41
N ILE A 109 9.18 -10.70 -0.77
CA ILE A 109 9.42 -9.42 -0.09
C ILE A 109 9.01 -9.47 1.39
N PRO A 110 7.81 -9.95 1.78
CA PRO A 110 7.40 -9.87 3.18
C PRO A 110 8.29 -10.68 4.13
N ALA A 111 8.86 -11.80 3.66
CA ALA A 111 9.79 -12.60 4.45
C ALA A 111 11.05 -11.82 4.86
N THR A 112 11.48 -10.84 4.05
CA THR A 112 12.68 -10.02 4.32
C THR A 112 12.51 -9.03 5.47
N TRP A 113 11.27 -8.70 5.88
CA TRP A 113 11.02 -7.63 6.83
C TRP A 113 11.12 -8.08 8.29
N SER A 114 12.25 -7.85 8.96
CA SER A 114 12.50 -8.29 10.34
C SER A 114 11.42 -7.89 11.37
N LYS A 115 10.91 -6.65 11.29
CA LYS A 115 9.97 -6.05 12.27
C LYS A 115 8.50 -6.19 11.85
N PRO A 116 7.56 -6.31 12.81
CA PRO A 116 6.12 -6.21 12.52
C PRO A 116 5.77 -4.96 11.72
N ARG A 117 4.83 -5.09 10.79
CA ARG A 117 4.37 -4.01 9.90
C ARG A 117 2.88 -4.20 9.62
N ARG A 118 2.15 -3.09 9.51
CA ARG A 118 0.90 -3.03 8.76
C ARG A 118 1.25 -2.85 7.28
N VAL A 119 0.73 -3.73 6.44
CA VAL A 119 1.10 -3.85 5.02
C VAL A 119 -0.14 -3.68 4.18
N PHE A 120 -0.22 -2.59 3.41
CA PHE A 120 -1.26 -2.43 2.42
C PHE A 120 -0.90 -3.24 1.17
N VAL A 121 -1.66 -4.29 0.92
CA VAL A 121 -1.52 -5.19 -0.21
C VAL A 121 -2.18 -4.58 -1.44
N ASN A 122 -1.44 -4.51 -2.54
CA ASN A 122 -1.88 -3.98 -3.83
C ASN A 122 -2.34 -2.52 -3.78
N SER A 123 -1.55 -1.62 -3.17
CA SER A 123 -1.81 -0.18 -3.15
C SER A 123 -1.92 0.47 -4.54
N MET A 124 -1.43 -0.19 -5.58
CA MET A 124 -1.33 0.31 -6.96
C MET A 124 -2.13 -0.52 -7.98
N SER A 125 -2.91 -1.48 -7.50
CA SER A 125 -3.67 -2.46 -8.30
C SER A 125 -4.83 -3.02 -7.47
N ASP A 126 -5.40 -4.16 -7.86
CA ASP A 126 -6.47 -4.82 -7.09
C ASP A 126 -6.19 -6.34 -7.09
N LEU A 127 -5.97 -6.93 -5.91
CA LEU A 127 -5.65 -8.37 -5.79
C LEU A 127 -6.79 -9.25 -6.32
N PHE A 128 -8.03 -8.78 -6.19
CA PHE A 128 -9.25 -9.47 -6.64
C PHE A 128 -9.76 -8.91 -7.97
N HIS A 129 -8.86 -8.37 -8.80
CA HIS A 129 -9.19 -8.12 -10.20
C HIS A 129 -9.55 -9.45 -10.89
N VAL A 130 -10.56 -9.42 -11.76
CA VAL A 130 -11.09 -10.61 -12.46
C VAL A 130 -10.06 -11.38 -13.30
N ASP A 131 -8.97 -10.71 -13.67
CA ASP A 131 -7.87 -11.27 -14.47
C ASP A 131 -6.70 -11.77 -13.63
N VAL A 132 -6.77 -11.70 -12.29
CA VAL A 132 -5.76 -12.29 -11.40
C VAL A 132 -6.12 -13.76 -11.20
N PRO A 133 -5.24 -14.71 -11.58
CA PRO A 133 -5.52 -16.14 -11.40
C PRO A 133 -5.69 -16.51 -9.92
N ALA A 134 -6.67 -17.36 -9.62
CA ALA A 134 -6.91 -17.85 -8.25
C ALA A 134 -5.66 -18.51 -7.63
N ASP A 135 -4.90 -19.27 -8.43
CA ASP A 135 -3.64 -19.89 -7.99
C ASP A 135 -2.60 -18.85 -7.56
N PHE A 136 -2.58 -17.68 -8.20
CA PHE A 136 -1.68 -16.59 -7.80
C PHE A 136 -2.19 -15.91 -6.52
N ILE A 137 -3.50 -15.72 -6.37
CA ILE A 137 -4.10 -15.23 -5.11
C ILE A 137 -3.74 -16.20 -3.96
N ARG A 138 -3.78 -17.52 -4.20
CA ARG A 138 -3.35 -18.54 -3.24
C ARG A 138 -1.87 -18.41 -2.87
N GLN A 139 -0.98 -18.16 -3.83
CA GLN A 139 0.44 -17.90 -3.53
C GLN A 139 0.63 -16.64 -2.67
N VAL A 140 -0.07 -15.54 -2.98
CA VAL A 140 -0.06 -14.33 -2.15
C VAL A 140 -0.57 -14.62 -0.74
N TRP A 141 -1.63 -15.43 -0.61
CA TRP A 141 -2.18 -15.83 0.67
C TRP A 141 -1.24 -16.69 1.50
N THR A 142 -0.49 -17.60 0.86
CA THR A 142 0.52 -18.43 1.54
C THR A 142 1.63 -17.55 2.12
N VAL A 143 2.06 -16.50 1.42
CA VAL A 143 3.04 -15.56 1.97
C VAL A 143 2.50 -14.88 3.24
N MET A 144 1.23 -14.49 3.26
CA MET A 144 0.61 -13.85 4.44
C MET A 144 0.51 -14.82 5.63
N GLU A 145 0.25 -16.09 5.34
CA GLU A 145 0.21 -17.20 6.31
C GLU A 145 1.59 -17.50 6.91
N GLU A 146 2.63 -17.53 6.07
CA GLU A 146 4.02 -17.80 6.47
C GLU A 146 4.70 -16.63 7.19
N THR A 147 4.08 -15.44 7.18
CA THR A 147 4.63 -14.22 7.80
C THR A 147 3.65 -13.57 8.79
N PRO A 148 3.22 -14.31 9.84
CA PRO A 148 2.12 -13.91 10.74
C PRO A 148 2.43 -12.68 11.60
N ARG A 149 3.70 -12.26 11.69
CA ARG A 149 4.13 -11.04 12.38
C ARG A 149 3.71 -9.74 11.69
N HIS A 150 3.25 -9.79 10.43
CA HIS A 150 2.74 -8.63 9.71
C HIS A 150 1.22 -8.68 9.67
N THR A 151 0.59 -7.51 9.76
CA THR A 151 -0.84 -7.33 9.53
C THR A 151 -1.04 -6.88 8.09
N TYR A 152 -1.72 -7.68 7.29
CA TYR A 152 -2.02 -7.39 5.89
C TYR A 152 -3.39 -6.74 5.78
N GLN A 153 -3.46 -5.64 5.05
CA GLN A 153 -4.71 -4.93 4.77
C GLN A 153 -4.94 -5.03 3.27
N ILE A 154 -6.00 -5.74 2.87
CA ILE A 154 -6.39 -5.90 1.47
C ILE A 154 -7.66 -5.07 1.24
N LEU A 155 -7.59 -4.18 0.25
CA LEU A 155 -8.72 -3.34 -0.15
C LEU A 155 -9.04 -3.60 -1.62
N THR A 156 -10.29 -3.93 -1.93
CA THR A 156 -10.75 -4.16 -3.31
C THR A 156 -12.00 -3.36 -3.64
N LYS A 157 -12.19 -3.01 -4.92
CA LYS A 157 -13.50 -2.53 -5.41
C LYS A 157 -14.39 -3.65 -5.96
N ARG A 158 -13.94 -4.90 -5.79
CA ARG A 158 -14.56 -6.13 -6.31
C ARG A 158 -14.83 -7.15 -5.19
N PRO A 159 -15.52 -6.77 -4.09
CA PRO A 159 -15.77 -7.68 -2.98
C PRO A 159 -16.57 -8.92 -3.40
N GLU A 160 -17.35 -8.86 -4.48
CA GLU A 160 -18.04 -10.00 -5.07
C GLU A 160 -17.06 -11.08 -5.59
N VAL A 161 -15.96 -10.65 -6.21
CA VAL A 161 -14.90 -11.56 -6.67
C VAL A 161 -14.16 -12.10 -5.45
N MET A 162 -13.80 -11.24 -4.50
CA MET A 162 -13.18 -11.64 -3.23
C MET A 162 -14.01 -12.71 -2.51
N ALA A 163 -15.32 -12.52 -2.39
CA ALA A 163 -16.22 -13.52 -1.81
C ALA A 163 -16.20 -14.82 -2.60
N SER A 164 -16.35 -14.76 -3.93
CA SER A 164 -16.37 -15.96 -4.78
C SER A 164 -15.10 -16.81 -4.69
N VAL A 165 -13.93 -16.17 -4.50
CA VAL A 165 -12.63 -16.84 -4.38
C VAL A 165 -12.46 -17.41 -2.98
N LEU A 166 -12.64 -16.59 -1.94
CA LEU A 166 -12.30 -16.95 -0.57
C LEU A 166 -13.29 -17.94 0.07
N THR A 167 -14.51 -18.09 -0.46
CA THR A 167 -15.47 -19.10 0.03
C THR A 167 -15.24 -20.51 -0.52
N ARG A 168 -14.24 -20.73 -1.38
CA ARG A 168 -13.96 -22.04 -2.01
C ARG A 168 -13.31 -23.07 -1.07
N GLY A 169 -12.91 -22.67 0.14
CA GLY A 169 -12.32 -23.58 1.15
C GLY A 169 -10.79 -23.74 1.06
N GLU A 170 -10.14 -23.15 0.05
CA GLU A 170 -8.68 -23.18 -0.14
C GLU A 170 -7.94 -22.02 0.57
N PHE A 171 -8.68 -21.20 1.31
CA PHE A 171 -8.20 -19.97 1.94
C PHE A 171 -8.56 -19.99 3.43
N PRO A 172 -7.64 -20.41 4.33
CA PRO A 172 -7.90 -20.31 5.75
C PRO A 172 -8.09 -18.84 6.15
N VAL A 173 -9.00 -18.60 7.10
CA VAL A 173 -9.16 -17.28 7.71
C VAL A 173 -7.91 -17.00 8.55
N LEU A 174 -7.17 -15.96 8.17
CA LEU A 174 -5.95 -15.55 8.86
C LEU A 174 -6.25 -14.37 9.79
N SER A 175 -5.84 -14.46 11.06
CA SER A 175 -6.02 -13.38 12.05
C SER A 175 -5.23 -12.12 11.71
N ASN A 176 -4.14 -12.28 10.96
CA ASN A 176 -3.28 -11.19 10.50
C ASN A 176 -3.68 -10.63 9.13
N VAL A 177 -4.81 -11.03 8.53
CA VAL A 177 -5.31 -10.51 7.25
C VAL A 177 -6.65 -9.81 7.44
N TRP A 178 -6.66 -8.50 7.18
CA TRP A 178 -7.83 -7.65 7.22
C TRP A 178 -8.33 -7.44 5.80
N LEU A 179 -9.64 -7.62 5.59
CA LEU A 179 -10.27 -7.57 4.28
C LEU A 179 -11.24 -6.40 4.21
N GLY A 180 -11.17 -5.65 3.13
CA GLY A 180 -12.02 -4.48 2.99
C GLY A 180 -12.41 -4.15 1.57
N THR A 181 -13.40 -3.26 1.47
CA THR A 181 -13.87 -2.74 0.19
C THR A 181 -13.93 -1.22 0.15
N SER A 182 -13.73 -0.63 -1.02
CA SER A 182 -13.96 0.80 -1.21
C SER A 182 -15.42 1.09 -1.58
N VAL A 183 -16.00 2.11 -0.93
CA VAL A 183 -17.33 2.65 -1.24
C VAL A 183 -17.21 4.15 -1.42
N GLU A 184 -17.43 4.63 -2.64
CA GLU A 184 -17.22 6.05 -2.98
C GLU A 184 -18.49 6.91 -2.87
N ASP A 185 -19.67 6.30 -2.96
CA ASP A 185 -21.00 6.93 -2.90
C ASP A 185 -22.12 5.88 -2.81
N SER A 186 -23.38 6.34 -2.77
CA SER A 186 -24.58 5.50 -2.62
C SER A 186 -24.79 4.43 -3.69
N ARG A 187 -24.21 4.59 -4.90
CA ARG A 187 -24.44 3.67 -6.04
C ARG A 187 -23.73 2.33 -5.87
N VAL A 188 -22.79 2.24 -4.94
CA VAL A 188 -21.95 1.06 -4.72
C VAL A 188 -22.09 0.48 -3.31
N LEU A 189 -23.14 0.84 -2.57
CA LEU A 189 -23.36 0.37 -1.19
C LEU A 189 -23.50 -1.15 -1.09
N SER A 190 -23.95 -1.83 -2.15
CA SER A 190 -24.07 -3.29 -2.20
C SER A 190 -22.73 -4.01 -1.96
N ARG A 191 -21.59 -3.33 -2.18
CA ARG A 191 -20.25 -3.85 -1.86
C ARG A 191 -20.11 -4.22 -0.38
N LEU A 192 -20.84 -3.56 0.52
CA LEU A 192 -20.85 -3.90 1.94
C LEU A 192 -21.52 -5.25 2.21
N ASP A 193 -22.56 -5.59 1.44
CA ASP A 193 -23.22 -6.90 1.53
C ASP A 193 -22.28 -8.01 1.04
N ASP A 194 -21.58 -7.77 -0.07
CA ASP A 194 -20.58 -8.70 -0.58
C ASP A 194 -19.42 -8.89 0.40
N LEU A 195 -18.93 -7.82 1.03
CA LEU A 195 -17.88 -7.90 2.04
C LEU A 195 -18.30 -8.73 3.26
N ARG A 196 -19.55 -8.62 3.71
CA ARG A 196 -20.08 -9.42 4.83
C ARG A 196 -20.06 -10.93 4.54
N ARG A 197 -20.20 -11.34 3.27
CA ARG A 197 -20.12 -12.75 2.87
C ARG A 197 -18.71 -13.32 2.90
N VAL A 198 -17.68 -12.49 2.91
CA VAL A 198 -16.28 -12.92 2.89
C VAL A 198 -15.89 -13.44 4.28
N PRO A 199 -15.32 -14.66 4.41
CA PRO A 199 -14.73 -15.12 5.66
C PRO A 199 -13.53 -14.23 6.04
N ALA A 200 -13.63 -13.49 7.14
CA ALA A 200 -12.63 -12.52 7.55
C ALA A 200 -12.53 -12.44 9.07
N SER A 201 -11.31 -12.25 9.59
CA SER A 201 -11.09 -11.86 10.98
C SER A 201 -11.55 -10.42 11.17
N ILE A 202 -11.03 -9.49 10.37
CA ILE A 202 -11.42 -8.07 10.36
C ILE A 202 -11.99 -7.68 9.00
N ARG A 203 -13.15 -7.01 9.03
CA ARG A 203 -13.77 -6.34 7.88
C ARG A 203 -13.63 -4.84 8.02
N PHE A 204 -13.14 -4.17 6.98
CA PHE A 204 -13.08 -2.71 6.94
C PHE A 204 -13.64 -2.11 5.65
N VAL A 205 -14.14 -0.89 5.74
CA VAL A 205 -14.58 -0.11 4.58
C VAL A 205 -13.68 1.11 4.42
N SER A 206 -13.20 1.33 3.20
CA SER A 206 -12.60 2.61 2.81
C SER A 206 -13.66 3.41 2.08
N LEU A 207 -14.21 4.41 2.76
CA LEU A 207 -15.12 5.39 2.20
C LEU A 207 -14.30 6.43 1.42
N GLU A 208 -13.61 5.94 0.37
CA GLU A 208 -12.64 6.69 -0.43
C GLU A 208 -12.60 6.30 -1.93
N PRO A 209 -12.41 7.29 -2.82
CA PRO A 209 -12.58 8.71 -2.54
C PRO A 209 -14.06 8.99 -2.23
N LEU A 210 -14.37 9.70 -1.15
CA LEU A 210 -15.74 10.05 -0.82
C LEU A 210 -16.23 11.17 -1.75
N ILE A 211 -17.02 10.79 -2.75
CA ILE A 211 -17.46 11.67 -3.85
C ILE A 211 -18.99 11.82 -3.91
N GLY A 212 -19.69 11.23 -2.93
CA GLY A 212 -21.13 11.32 -2.75
C GLY A 212 -21.52 10.80 -1.38
N SER A 213 -22.76 11.10 -0.97
CA SER A 213 -23.29 10.61 0.32
C SER A 213 -23.35 9.09 0.34
N VAL A 214 -23.10 8.56 1.53
CA VAL A 214 -23.19 7.14 1.90
C VAL A 214 -24.15 6.94 3.07
N ALA A 215 -25.10 7.85 3.29
CA ALA A 215 -26.03 7.81 4.43
C ALA A 215 -26.86 6.51 4.51
N GLY A 216 -27.02 5.80 3.39
CA GLY A 216 -27.66 4.48 3.34
C GLY A 216 -26.74 3.29 3.66
N ALA A 217 -25.49 3.51 4.03
CA ALA A 217 -24.55 2.44 4.31
C ALA A 217 -24.94 1.67 5.58
N ASN A 218 -24.96 0.35 5.46
CA ASN A 218 -25.11 -0.55 6.60
C ASN A 218 -23.72 -0.99 7.10
N LEU A 219 -23.31 -0.48 8.27
CA LEU A 219 -22.03 -0.79 8.92
C LEU A 219 -22.09 -1.98 9.89
N THR A 220 -23.21 -2.70 9.97
CA THR A 220 -23.25 -3.97 10.72
C THR A 220 -22.18 -4.93 10.22
N ASP A 221 -21.47 -5.56 11.15
CA ASP A 221 -20.31 -6.45 10.95
C ASP A 221 -19.13 -5.84 10.19
N ILE A 222 -19.02 -4.50 10.21
CA ILE A 222 -17.85 -3.75 9.76
C ILE A 222 -17.08 -3.25 10.98
N ASN A 223 -15.82 -3.67 11.12
CA ASN A 223 -15.00 -3.36 12.29
C ASN A 223 -14.34 -1.99 12.20
N TRP A 224 -14.07 -1.50 10.99
CA TRP A 224 -13.33 -0.25 10.78
C TRP A 224 -13.79 0.51 9.54
N ALA A 225 -13.96 1.82 9.66
CA ALA A 225 -14.30 2.72 8.57
C ALA A 225 -13.21 3.80 8.41
N ILE A 226 -12.63 3.87 7.22
CA ILE A 226 -11.64 4.86 6.82
C ILE A 226 -12.33 5.88 5.92
N VAL A 227 -12.33 7.15 6.30
CA VAL A 227 -13.01 8.23 5.54
C VAL A 227 -11.99 9.18 4.95
N GLY A 228 -12.10 9.47 3.64
CA GLY A 228 -11.16 10.37 2.99
C GLY A 228 -11.63 10.93 1.64
N GLY A 229 -11.28 12.19 1.41
CA GLY A 229 -11.53 12.87 0.14
C GLY A 229 -10.55 12.46 -0.97
N GLU A 230 -10.94 12.73 -2.21
CA GLU A 230 -10.10 12.47 -3.39
C GLU A 230 -8.81 13.32 -3.36
N SER A 231 -7.69 12.77 -3.84
CA SER A 231 -6.40 13.47 -3.84
C SER A 231 -5.82 13.66 -5.23
N GLY A 232 -5.14 14.79 -5.44
CA GLY A 232 -4.36 15.07 -6.63
C GLY A 232 -5.08 15.97 -7.66
N PRO A 233 -4.56 16.04 -8.89
CA PRO A 233 -5.13 16.93 -9.91
C PRO A 233 -6.57 16.55 -10.26
N GLY A 234 -7.48 17.53 -10.20
CA GLY A 234 -8.91 17.31 -10.47
C GLY A 234 -9.65 16.57 -9.37
N ALA A 235 -9.10 16.54 -8.15
CA ALA A 235 -9.79 16.01 -6.97
C ALA A 235 -11.16 16.67 -6.81
N ARG A 236 -12.19 15.84 -6.62
CA ARG A 236 -13.54 16.27 -6.29
C ARG A 236 -13.63 16.66 -4.82
N ASP A 237 -14.44 17.68 -4.54
CA ASP A 237 -14.69 18.13 -3.18
C ASP A 237 -15.51 17.10 -2.40
N MET A 238 -15.18 16.96 -1.12
CA MET A 238 -15.92 16.13 -0.17
C MET A 238 -16.78 17.04 0.70
N ASP A 239 -18.09 16.79 0.74
CA ASP A 239 -19.01 17.54 1.60
C ASP A 239 -18.75 17.15 3.08
N PRO A 240 -18.44 18.12 3.96
CA PRO A 240 -18.26 17.86 5.38
C PRO A 240 -19.42 17.12 6.06
N ARG A 241 -20.65 17.34 5.60
CA ARG A 241 -21.83 16.67 6.16
C ARG A 241 -21.76 15.15 6.00
N TRP A 242 -21.16 14.66 4.91
CA TRP A 242 -20.98 13.22 4.73
C TRP A 242 -20.04 12.62 5.79
N VAL A 243 -19.02 13.38 6.21
CA VAL A 243 -18.08 12.93 7.24
C VAL A 243 -18.77 12.84 8.60
N ASP A 244 -19.56 13.86 8.96
CA ASP A 244 -20.35 13.86 10.20
C ASP A 244 -21.40 12.73 10.22
N GLU A 245 -22.07 12.50 9.09
CA GLU A 245 -23.00 11.37 8.92
C GLU A 245 -22.30 10.02 9.18
N ILE A 246 -21.11 9.82 8.60
CA ILE A 246 -20.34 8.59 8.76
C ILE A 246 -19.85 8.41 10.20
N GLU A 247 -19.33 9.46 10.83
CA GLU A 247 -18.88 9.40 12.23
C GLU A 247 -20.04 8.94 13.13
N ALA A 248 -21.22 9.54 12.95
CA ALA A 248 -22.41 9.16 13.70
C ALA A 248 -22.86 7.71 13.41
N MET A 249 -22.75 7.24 12.15
CA MET A 249 -23.02 5.83 11.82
C MET A 249 -22.05 4.90 12.56
N CYS A 250 -20.75 5.20 12.55
CA CYS A 250 -19.73 4.42 13.22
C CYS A 250 -19.98 4.31 14.73
N ARG A 251 -20.37 5.42 15.39
CA ARG A 251 -20.76 5.39 16.81
C ARG A 251 -21.95 4.50 17.09
N ARG A 252 -22.95 4.50 16.22
CA ARG A 252 -24.15 3.65 16.38
C ARG A 252 -23.85 2.17 16.15
N SER A 253 -22.97 1.84 15.21
CA SER A 253 -22.62 0.45 14.88
C SER A 253 -21.48 -0.14 15.72
N GLY A 254 -20.77 0.69 16.49
CA GLY A 254 -19.54 0.28 17.17
C GLY A 254 -18.35 0.07 16.23
N THR A 255 -18.43 0.58 14.99
CA THR A 255 -17.34 0.53 14.01
C THR A 255 -16.27 1.57 14.39
N ALA A 256 -15.00 1.17 14.40
CA ALA A 256 -13.91 2.12 14.62
C ALA A 256 -13.86 3.18 13.50
N PHE A 257 -13.71 4.45 13.85
CA PHE A 257 -13.74 5.55 12.90
C PHE A 257 -12.36 6.19 12.71
N PHE A 258 -11.85 6.15 11.48
CA PHE A 258 -10.61 6.80 11.08
C PHE A 258 -10.86 7.88 10.04
N PHE A 259 -10.60 9.14 10.40
CA PHE A 259 -10.67 10.25 9.45
C PHE A 259 -9.29 10.50 8.84
N LYS A 260 -9.13 10.11 7.57
CA LYS A 260 -7.84 10.12 6.91
C LYS A 260 -7.43 11.51 6.46
N GLN A 261 -8.29 12.20 5.70
CA GLN A 261 -8.00 13.50 5.09
C GLN A 261 -9.23 14.12 4.40
N TRP A 262 -9.22 15.43 4.24
CA TRP A 262 -10.20 16.17 3.42
C TRP A 262 -10.01 15.99 1.90
N GLY A 263 -8.81 15.59 1.45
CA GLY A 263 -8.47 15.47 0.03
C GLY A 263 -8.01 16.79 -0.58
N GLY A 264 -8.23 16.96 -1.89
CA GLY A 264 -7.81 18.13 -2.66
C GLY A 264 -6.45 17.99 -3.35
N ARG A 265 -6.03 19.05 -4.05
CA ARG A 265 -4.78 19.06 -4.83
C ARG A 265 -3.54 18.97 -3.95
N ASN A 266 -3.57 19.62 -2.78
CA ASN A 266 -2.51 19.55 -1.77
C ASN A 266 -3.07 19.03 -0.45
N LYS A 267 -3.05 17.71 -0.25
CA LYS A 267 -3.56 17.07 0.96
C LYS A 267 -2.92 17.58 2.27
N LYS A 268 -1.67 18.07 2.21
CA LYS A 268 -0.99 18.62 3.39
C LYS A 268 -1.61 19.93 3.85
N ALA A 269 -2.20 20.69 2.94
CA ALA A 269 -2.82 21.98 3.24
C ALA A 269 -4.22 21.83 3.82
N THR A 270 -4.97 20.83 3.37
CA THR A 270 -6.35 20.56 3.83
C THR A 270 -6.37 19.73 5.12
N GLY A 271 -5.35 18.92 5.35
CA GLY A 271 -5.13 18.24 6.63
C GLY A 271 -6.16 17.15 6.93
N ARG A 272 -6.19 16.75 8.21
CA ARG A 272 -6.99 15.63 8.75
C ARG A 272 -7.68 15.96 10.07
N THR A 273 -7.86 17.25 10.33
CA THR A 273 -8.58 17.70 11.52
C THR A 273 -10.07 17.75 11.19
N LEU A 274 -10.87 17.08 12.02
CA LEU A 274 -12.32 17.13 12.01
C LEU A 274 -12.76 17.62 13.38
N ASN A 275 -13.60 18.66 13.44
CA ASN A 275 -14.12 19.20 14.70
C ASN A 275 -13.01 19.50 15.75
N GLY A 276 -11.88 20.03 15.29
CA GLY A 276 -10.75 20.44 16.15
C GLY A 276 -9.81 19.31 16.62
N ARG A 277 -10.01 18.06 16.20
CA ARG A 277 -9.15 16.93 16.58
C ARG A 277 -8.87 15.96 15.41
N THR A 278 -7.95 15.02 15.62
CA THR A 278 -7.77 13.88 14.71
C THR A 278 -8.56 12.67 15.20
N TYR A 279 -8.91 11.79 14.28
CA TYR A 279 -9.61 10.53 14.55
C TYR A 279 -8.79 9.40 13.97
N ASP A 280 -8.07 8.70 14.83
CA ASP A 280 -7.06 7.69 14.46
C ASP A 280 -7.43 6.29 15.01
N GLU A 281 -8.73 6.01 15.19
CA GLU A 281 -9.19 4.74 15.74
C GLU A 281 -8.81 3.57 14.82
N MET A 282 -8.54 2.43 15.44
CA MET A 282 -8.21 1.16 14.80
C MET A 282 -9.17 0.08 15.32
N PRO A 283 -9.46 -0.96 14.52
CA PRO A 283 -10.24 -2.08 15.02
C PRO A 283 -9.46 -2.78 16.14
N ALA A 284 -10.16 -3.19 17.19
CA ALA A 284 -9.58 -4.08 18.19
C ALA A 284 -9.18 -5.40 17.52
N ALA A 285 -8.01 -5.93 17.88
CA ALA A 285 -7.67 -7.30 17.51
C ALA A 285 -8.72 -8.23 18.12
N ILE A 286 -9.35 -9.07 17.29
CA ILE A 286 -10.31 -10.10 17.71
C ILE A 286 -9.55 -11.33 18.17
#